data_AF-A0A354V2C9-F1
#
_entry.id   AF-A0A354V2C9-F1
#
_cell.length_a   1.000
_cell.length_b   1.000
_cell.length_c   1.000
_cell.angle_alpha   90.00
_cell.angle_beta   90.00
_cell.angle_gamma   90.00
#
_symmetry.space_group_name_H-M   'P 1'
#
loop_
_entity.id
_entity.type
_entity.pdbx_description
1 polymer ?
#
loop_
_entity_poly.entity_id
_entity_poly.type
_entity_poly.pdbx_seq_one_letter_code
_entity_poly.pdbx_strand_id
1 'polypeptide(L)' 'GMTRMPKVIDAVKAFFGKDPARNVNPDEVVAIGAAVQGGVLKGDVKDVL' A
#
# COMPACT_ATOMS: atom_id res chain seq x y z
N GLY A 1 7.18 -8.39 5.12
CA GLY A 1 7.42 -7.89 3.75
C GLY A 1 8.85 -7.44 3.59
N MET A 2 9.44 -7.65 2.42
CA MET A 2 10.87 -7.34 2.15
C MET A 2 11.21 -5.85 2.26
N THR A 3 10.22 -4.97 2.16
CA THR A 3 10.34 -3.50 2.32
C THR A 3 10.64 -3.05 3.75
N ARG A 4 10.62 -3.96 4.73
CA ARG A 4 10.99 -3.66 6.13
C ARG A 4 12.51 -3.64 6.37
N MET A 5 13.32 -4.09 5.39
CA MET A 5 14.78 -4.07 5.51
C MET A 5 15.30 -2.63 5.46
N PRO A 6 16.12 -2.17 6.43
CA PRO A 6 16.62 -0.79 6.49
C PRO A 6 17.32 -0.34 5.19
N LYS A 7 18.15 -1.21 4.61
CA LYS A 7 18.86 -0.92 3.35
C LYS A 7 17.94 -0.66 2.16
N VAL A 8 16.75 -1.28 2.12
CA VAL A 8 15.75 -1.03 1.08
C VAL A 8 15.13 0.35 1.28
N ILE A 9 14.81 0.70 2.52
CA ILE A 9 14.24 2.01 2.88
C ILE A 9 15.21 3.13 2.51
N ASP A 10 16.49 2.99 2.85
CA ASP A 10 17.52 3.99 2.56
C ASP A 10 17.75 4.16 1.06
N ALA A 11 17.80 3.07 0.30
CA ALA A 11 17.94 3.12 -1.15
C ALA A 11 16.75 3.81 -1.83
N VAL A 12 15.52 3.51 -1.40
CA VAL A 12 14.30 4.13 -1.93
C VAL A 12 14.21 5.60 -1.51
N LYS A 13 14.60 5.94 -0.28
CA LYS A 13 14.65 7.33 0.19
C LYS A 13 15.67 8.16 -0.60
N ALA A 14 16.84 7.61 -0.88
CA ALA A 14 17.86 8.25 -1.70
C ALA A 14 17.39 8.46 -3.15
N PHE A 15 16.66 7.50 -3.71
CA PHE A 15 16.15 7.58 -5.09
C PHE A 15 15.02 8.61 -5.25
N PHE A 16 14.04 8.62 -4.34
CA PHE A 16 12.87 9.50 -4.45
C PHE A 16 13.02 10.83 -3.69
N GLY A 17 14.06 10.99 -2.87
CA GLY A 17 14.30 12.21 -2.07
C GLY A 17 13.24 12.48 -1.00
N LYS A 18 12.43 11.49 -0.64
CA LYS A 18 11.31 11.62 0.30
C LYS A 18 11.19 10.40 1.21
N ASP A 19 10.68 10.62 2.42
CA ASP A 19 10.41 9.53 3.35
C ASP A 19 9.23 8.66 2.88
N PRO A 20 9.35 7.32 2.92
CA PRO A 20 8.26 6.43 2.58
C PRO A 20 7.15 6.49 3.63
N ALA A 21 5.90 6.34 3.18
CA ALA A 21 4.73 6.31 4.05
C ALA A 21 4.79 5.09 5.00
N ARG A 22 4.59 5.35 6.31
CA ARG A 22 4.63 4.30 7.36
C ARG A 22 3.25 3.90 7.87
N ASN A 23 2.18 4.49 7.36
CA ASN A 23 0.80 4.22 7.74
C ASN A 23 0.16 3.03 7.00
N VAL A 24 0.91 2.34 6.14
CA VAL A 24 0.42 1.21 5.34
C VAL A 24 1.08 -0.08 5.81
N ASN A 25 0.29 -1.11 6.14
CA ASN A 25 0.82 -2.44 6.46
C ASN A 25 1.22 -3.17 5.16
N PRO A 26 2.52 -3.42 4.90
CA PRO A 26 2.97 -4.04 3.65
C PRO A 26 2.56 -5.50 3.50
N ASP A 27 2.11 -6.14 4.58
CA ASP A 27 1.80 -7.58 4.59
C ASP A 27 0.32 -7.84 4.24
N GLU A 28 -0.57 -6.88 4.49
CA GLU A 28 -2.03 -7.08 4.39
C GLU A 28 -2.72 -6.10 3.42
N VAL A 29 -2.08 -4.98 3.07
CA VAL A 29 -2.68 -3.93 2.24
C VAL A 29 -3.23 -4.45 0.90
N VAL A 30 -2.56 -5.44 0.31
CA VAL A 30 -2.97 -6.01 -0.98
C VAL A 30 -4.29 -6.79 -0.84
N ALA A 31 -4.42 -7.61 0.21
CA ALA A 31 -5.63 -8.38 0.46
C ALA A 31 -6.82 -7.46 0.77
N ILE A 32 -6.59 -6.39 1.55
CA ILE A 32 -7.61 -5.38 1.84
C ILE A 32 -8.04 -4.66 0.56
N GLY A 33 -7.09 -4.26 -0.31
CA GLY A 33 -7.40 -3.65 -1.60
C GLY A 33 -8.24 -4.56 -2.51
N ALA A 34 -7.93 -5.86 -2.53
CA ALA A 34 -8.72 -6.84 -3.26
C ALA A 34 -10.16 -6.99 -2.70
N ALA A 35 -10.34 -6.93 -1.38
CA ALA A 35 -11.66 -6.95 -0.75
C ALA A 35 -12.49 -5.71 -1.10
N VAL A 36 -11.86 -4.52 -1.08
CA VAL A 36 -12.50 -3.28 -1.53
C VAL A 36 -12.94 -3.39 -2.99
N GLN A 37 -12.06 -3.89 -3.87
CA GLN A 37 -12.41 -4.10 -5.28
C GLN A 37 -13.58 -5.06 -5.45
N GLY A 38 -13.68 -6.11 -4.63
CA GLY A 38 -14.84 -7.00 -4.59
C GLY A 38 -16.14 -6.28 -4.20
N GLY A 39 -16.08 -5.37 -3.21
CA GLY A 39 -17.21 -4.52 -2.83
C GLY A 39 -17.65 -3.55 -3.93
N VAL A 40 -16.69 -2.99 -4.68
CA VAL A 40 -16.97 -2.13 -5.85
C VAL A 40 -17.69 -2.91 -6.94
N LEU A 41 -17.19 -4.11 -7.29
CA LEU A 41 -17.79 -4.95 -8.34
C LEU A 41 -19.21 -5.45 -7.96
N LYS A 42 -19.48 -5.63 -6.67
CA LYS A 42 -20.80 -6.01 -6.15
C LYS A 42 -21.79 -4.84 -6.09
N GLY A 43 -21.33 -3.60 -6.28
CA GLY A 43 -22.14 -2.38 -6.21
C GLY A 43 -22.36 -1.83 -4.80
N ASP A 44 -21.64 -2.37 -3.80
CA ASP A 44 -21.76 -2.01 -2.39
C ASP A 44 -20.93 -0.76 -2.03
N VAL A 45 -19.93 -0.40 -2.83
CA VAL A 45 -19.06 0.77 -2.63
C VAL A 45 -19.35 1.81 -3.72
N LYS A 46 -20.01 2.92 -3.36
CA LYS A 46 -20.48 3.93 -4.34
C LYS A 46 -19.61 5.17 -4.53
N ASP A 47 -18.53 5.35 -3.75
CA ASP A 47 -17.67 6.54 -3.88
C ASP A 47 -16.23 6.15 -4.21
N VAL A 48 -15.98 5.91 -5.50
CA VAL A 48 -14.62 5.69 -6.06
C VAL A 48 -14.23 6.84 -7.00
N LEU A 49 -14.90 7.99 -6.92
CA LEU A 49 -14.62 9.20 -7.74
C LEU A 49 -14.13 10.37 -6.90
#